data_AF-A0A372JLX1-F1
#
_entry.id   AF-A0A372JLX1-F1
#
_cell.length_a   1.000
_cell.length_b   1.000
_cell.length_c   1.000
_cell.angle_alpha   90.00
_cell.angle_beta   90.00
_cell.angle_gamma   90.00
#
_symmetry.space_group_name_H-M   'P 1'
#
loop_
_entity.id
_entity.type
_entity.pdbx_description
1 polymer ?
#
loop_
_entity_poly.entity_id
_entity_poly.type
_entity_poly.pdbx_seq_one_letter_code
_entity_poly.pdbx_strand_id
1 'polypeptide(L)'
;MNSVPPSPAEALAEIERTQRKAYAGQRLPLWRLPTVVALVTVVSIAMDLHGTTRTVLLVAAALGLAAMTALLTHRVRVKARRQSWTPRAAGRLVAWLAPIFVLIGLTPPLVWLATDSVIWPKIISGVLVSLYGVLTLRWVERRMTADTKGKVAQ
;
A
#
# COMPACT_ATOMS: atom_id res chain seq x y z
N MET A 1 -49.80 -10.64 9.15
CA MET A 1 -48.89 -10.54 7.99
C MET A 1 -47.77 -11.54 8.21
N ASN A 2 -47.81 -12.68 7.52
CA ASN A 2 -46.78 -13.71 7.60
C ASN A 2 -45.59 -13.26 6.75
N SER A 3 -44.50 -12.81 7.39
CA SER A 3 -43.25 -12.58 6.69
C SER A 3 -42.66 -13.95 6.32
N VAL A 4 -42.75 -14.30 5.03
CA VAL A 4 -42.00 -15.43 4.48
C VAL A 4 -40.51 -15.19 4.80
N PRO A 5 -39.84 -16.10 5.52
CA PRO A 5 -38.41 -15.93 5.79
C PRO A 5 -37.66 -15.89 4.45
N PRO A 6 -36.68 -14.98 4.29
CA PRO A 6 -35.94 -14.85 3.04
C PRO A 6 -35.34 -16.20 2.65
N SER A 7 -35.40 -16.52 1.36
CA SER A 7 -34.80 -17.75 0.87
C SER A 7 -33.30 -17.77 1.21
N PRO A 8 -32.69 -18.95 1.42
CA PRO A 8 -31.26 -19.05 1.70
C PRO A 8 -30.39 -18.31 0.67
N ALA A 9 -30.84 -18.26 -0.59
CA ALA A 9 -30.20 -17.53 -1.68
C ALA A 9 -30.29 -16.00 -1.48
N GLU A 10 -31.42 -15.46 -1.04
CA GLU A 10 -31.59 -14.04 -0.73
C GLU A 10 -30.79 -13.63 0.51
N ALA A 11 -30.76 -14.48 1.54
CA ALA A 11 -29.95 -14.26 2.74
C ALA A 11 -28.45 -14.22 2.41
N LEU A 12 -27.97 -15.14 1.55
CA LEU A 12 -26.58 -15.13 1.06
C LEU A 12 -26.26 -13.90 0.21
N ALA A 13 -27.18 -13.49 -0.67
CA ALA A 13 -27.01 -12.30 -1.49
C ALA A 13 -26.92 -11.02 -0.64
N GLU A 14 -27.72 -10.92 0.43
CA GLU A 14 -27.69 -9.77 1.34
C GLU A 14 -26.43 -9.75 2.23
N ILE A 15 -25.97 -10.92 2.67
CA ILE A 15 -24.66 -11.07 3.35
C ILE A 15 -23.54 -10.64 2.41
N GLU A 16 -23.56 -11.08 1.14
CA GLU A 16 -22.56 -10.69 0.15
C GLU A 16 -22.58 -9.18 -0.12
N ARG A 17 -23.77 -8.60 -0.26
CA ARG A 17 -23.94 -7.15 -0.44
C ARG A 17 -23.39 -6.36 0.75
N THR A 18 -23.67 -6.83 1.97
CA THR A 18 -23.19 -6.21 3.21
C THR A 18 -21.68 -6.35 3.36
N GLN A 19 -21.12 -7.52 3.03
CA GLN A 19 -19.66 -7.74 3.03
C GLN A 19 -18.97 -6.87 1.99
N ARG A 20 -19.47 -6.79 0.75
CA ARG A 20 -18.93 -5.89 -0.28
C ARG A 20 -18.98 -4.43 0.16
N LYS A 21 -20.07 -3.99 0.81
CA LYS A 21 -20.19 -2.64 1.37
C LYS A 21 -19.20 -2.39 2.52
N ALA A 22 -19.02 -3.36 3.40
CA ALA A 22 -18.05 -3.29 4.50
C ALA A 22 -16.59 -3.27 3.99
N TYR A 23 -16.25 -4.09 3.00
CA TYR A 23 -14.94 -4.07 2.35
C TYR A 23 -14.70 -2.78 1.56
N ALA A 24 -15.72 -2.24 0.89
CA ALA A 24 -15.65 -0.93 0.24
C ALA A 24 -15.44 0.23 1.24
N GLY A 25 -15.87 0.05 2.49
CA GLY A 25 -15.61 0.95 3.62
C GLY A 25 -14.21 0.79 4.24
N GLN A 26 -13.56 -0.36 4.06
CA GLN A 26 -12.18 -0.63 4.53
C GLN A 26 -11.11 -0.09 3.58
N ARG A 27 -11.33 1.10 3.03
CA ARG A 27 -10.31 1.79 2.25
C ARG A 27 -9.14 2.10 3.16
N LEU A 28 -8.00 1.46 2.89
CA LEU A 28 -6.76 1.81 3.55
C LEU A 28 -6.47 3.31 3.30
N PRO A 29 -5.88 3.98 4.30
CA PRO A 29 -5.57 5.40 4.18
C PRO A 29 -4.55 5.64 3.07
N LEU A 30 -4.75 6.70 2.28
CA LEU A 30 -3.85 7.09 1.19
C LEU A 30 -2.45 7.45 1.69
N TRP A 31 -2.34 7.94 2.92
CA TRP A 31 -1.07 8.29 3.54
C TRP A 31 -0.15 7.09 3.78
N ARG A 32 -0.66 5.84 3.75
CA ARG A 32 0.15 4.64 4.04
C ARG A 32 1.40 4.53 3.16
N LEU A 33 1.24 4.74 1.85
CA LEU A 33 2.36 4.60 0.91
C LEU A 33 3.40 5.70 1.12
N PRO A 34 3.02 6.99 1.15
CA PRO A 34 3.93 8.07 1.52
C PRO A 34 4.66 7.83 2.84
N THR A 35 3.98 7.33 3.88
CA THR A 35 4.62 7.04 5.17
C THR A 35 5.66 5.94 5.05
N VAL A 36 5.37 4.83 4.34
CA VAL A 36 6.37 3.77 4.11
C VAL A 36 7.55 4.30 3.30
N VAL A 37 7.29 5.05 2.22
CA VAL A 37 8.34 5.60 1.37
C VAL A 37 9.22 6.58 2.16
N ALA A 38 8.62 7.42 3.01
CA ALA A 38 9.35 8.32 3.89
C ALA A 38 10.24 7.55 4.88
N LEU A 39 9.72 6.49 5.51
CA LEU A 39 10.50 5.65 6.43
C LEU A 39 11.67 4.96 5.72
N VAL A 40 11.44 4.40 4.52
CA VAL A 40 12.52 3.80 3.71
C VAL A 40 13.55 4.86 3.32
N THR A 41 13.11 6.06 2.95
CA THR A 41 14.01 7.17 2.61
C THR A 41 14.87 7.57 3.81
N VAL A 42 14.28 7.66 5.01
CA VAL A 42 15.01 7.94 6.26
C VAL A 42 16.03 6.85 6.55
N VAL A 43 15.67 5.57 6.41
CA VAL A 43 16.62 4.44 6.58
C VAL A 43 17.76 4.54 5.56
N SER A 44 17.45 4.78 4.29
CA SER A 44 18.45 4.94 3.25
C SER A 44 19.40 6.10 3.52
N ILE A 45 18.93 7.23 4.05
CA ILE A 45 19.78 8.36 4.46
C ILE A 45 20.62 7.98 5.69
N ALA A 46 20.01 7.33 6.68
CA ALA A 46 20.70 6.94 7.92
C ALA A 46 21.89 6.01 7.66
N MET A 47 21.81 5.17 6.62
CA MET A 47 22.90 4.27 6.21
C MET A 47 24.13 4.98 5.65
N ASP A 48 24.02 6.23 5.20
CA ASP A 48 25.19 7.05 4.80
C ASP A 48 25.78 7.84 5.98
N LEU A 49 25.08 7.90 7.11
CA LEU A 49 25.47 8.67 8.28
C LEU A 49 26.22 7.80 9.30
N HIS A 50 26.93 8.46 10.21
CA HIS A 50 27.73 7.80 11.24
C HIS A 50 27.33 8.28 12.64
N GLY A 51 27.69 7.50 13.66
CA GLY A 51 27.49 7.86 15.06
C GLY A 51 26.03 7.99 15.48
N THR A 52 25.78 8.87 16.46
CA THR A 52 24.49 9.04 17.13
C THR A 52 23.36 9.37 16.15
N THR A 53 23.62 10.17 15.11
CA THR A 53 22.61 10.56 14.11
C THR A 53 22.05 9.34 13.37
N ARG A 54 22.91 8.39 12.96
CA ARG A 54 22.46 7.14 12.33
C ARG A 54 21.56 6.34 13.27
N THR A 55 21.99 6.15 14.52
CA THR A 55 21.24 5.38 15.51
C THR A 55 19.87 6.00 15.78
N VAL A 56 19.81 7.31 15.98
CA VAL A 56 18.55 8.05 16.22
C VAL A 56 17.59 7.89 15.06
N LEU A 57 18.06 8.05 13.81
CA LEU A 57 17.20 7.91 12.62
C LEU A 57 16.69 6.48 12.43
N LEU A 58 17.52 5.46 12.68
CA LEU A 58 17.11 4.06 12.58
C LEU A 58 16.07 3.71 13.66
N VAL A 59 16.27 4.16 14.90
CA VAL A 59 15.30 3.96 15.98
C VAL A 59 13.98 4.67 15.66
N ALA A 60 14.04 5.92 15.18
CA ALA A 60 12.85 6.66 14.76
C ALA A 60 12.11 5.96 13.61
N ALA A 61 12.84 5.43 12.63
CA ALA A 61 12.25 4.68 11.52
C ALA A 61 11.60 3.37 11.98
N ALA A 62 12.24 2.64 12.90
CA ALA A 62 11.69 1.42 13.48
C ALA A 62 10.41 1.70 14.28
N LEU A 63 10.42 2.74 15.12
CA LEU A 63 9.24 3.18 15.87
C LEU A 63 8.11 3.65 14.95
N GLY A 64 8.44 4.40 13.90
CA GLY A 64 7.48 4.84 12.90
C GLY A 64 6.82 3.66 12.16
N LEU A 65 7.61 2.65 11.78
CA LEU A 65 7.11 1.43 11.15
C LEU A 65 6.23 0.62 12.11
N ALA A 66 6.62 0.50 13.39
CA ALA A 66 5.84 -0.18 14.41
C ALA A 66 4.49 0.52 14.66
N ALA A 67 4.51 1.85 14.83
CA ALA A 67 3.29 2.65 15.01
C ALA A 67 2.37 2.56 13.80
N MET A 68 2.92 2.64 12.58
CA MET A 68 2.15 2.49 11.36
C MET A 68 1.51 1.10 11.26
N THR A 69 2.26 0.05 11.58
CA THR A 69 1.76 -1.33 11.57
C THR A 69 0.66 -1.53 12.60
N ALA A 70 0.81 -0.99 13.81
CA ALA A 70 -0.22 -1.00 14.83
C ALA A 70 -1.50 -0.27 14.37
N LEU A 71 -1.36 0.94 13.83
CA LEU A 71 -2.48 1.74 13.29
C LEU A 71 -3.23 1.02 12.17
N LEU A 72 -2.50 0.39 11.25
CA LEU A 72 -3.11 -0.41 10.18
C LEU A 72 -3.80 -1.66 10.74
N THR A 73 -3.17 -2.37 11.68
CA THR A 73 -3.74 -3.56 12.31
C THR A 73 -5.04 -3.24 13.06
N HIS A 74 -5.10 -2.12 13.78
CA HIS A 74 -6.33 -1.66 14.43
C HIS A 74 -7.45 -1.28 13.45
N ARG A 75 -7.10 -0.87 12.23
CA ARG A 75 -8.07 -0.51 11.19
C ARG A 75 -8.51 -1.70 10.34
N VAL A 76 -7.70 -2.75 10.21
CA VAL A 76 -8.06 -3.97 9.48
C VAL A 76 -8.94 -4.86 10.36
N ARG A 77 -10.25 -4.64 10.28
CA ARG A 77 -11.24 -5.41 11.06
C ARG A 77 -11.64 -6.75 10.44
N VAL A 78 -11.35 -6.97 9.16
CA VAL A 78 -11.67 -8.22 8.48
C VAL A 78 -10.37 -8.95 8.14
N LYS A 79 -10.18 -10.12 8.74
CA LYS A 79 -9.10 -11.05 8.36
C LYS A 79 -9.25 -11.34 6.88
N ALA A 80 -8.22 -11.03 6.09
CA ALA A 80 -8.17 -11.43 4.70
C ALA A 80 -8.32 -12.95 4.64
N ARG A 81 -9.48 -13.43 4.17
CA ARG A 81 -9.64 -14.82 3.75
C ARG A 81 -8.57 -15.05 2.69
N ARG A 82 -7.86 -16.19 2.72
CA ARG A 82 -6.79 -16.56 1.76
C ARG A 82 -7.23 -16.16 0.34
N GLN A 83 -6.83 -14.97 -0.09
CA GLN A 83 -7.33 -14.36 -1.30
C GLN A 83 -6.48 -14.97 -2.39
N SER A 84 -7.07 -15.85 -3.19
CA SER A 84 -6.37 -16.49 -4.30
C SER A 84 -6.02 -15.40 -5.31
N TRP A 85 -4.74 -15.01 -5.33
CA TRP A 85 -4.21 -14.08 -6.30
C TRP A 85 -4.41 -14.67 -7.68
N THR A 86 -5.21 -13.99 -8.52
CA THR A 86 -5.34 -14.38 -9.92
C THR A 86 -4.07 -13.92 -10.67
N PRO A 87 -3.59 -14.67 -11.68
CA PRO A 87 -2.42 -14.26 -12.47
C PRO A 87 -2.57 -12.86 -13.09
N ARG A 88 -3.82 -12.48 -13.43
CA ARG A 88 -4.15 -11.13 -13.94
C ARG A 88 -3.98 -10.04 -12.87
N ALA A 89 -4.43 -10.29 -11.63
CA ALA A 89 -4.23 -9.37 -10.52
C ALA A 89 -2.74 -9.22 -10.19
N ALA A 90 -1.98 -10.31 -10.24
CA ALA A 90 -0.52 -10.29 -10.07
C ALA A 90 0.16 -9.48 -11.19
N GLY A 91 -0.20 -9.70 -12.45
CA GLY A 91 0.34 -8.93 -13.59
C GLY A 91 0.05 -7.43 -13.47
N ARG A 92 -1.15 -7.04 -13.02
CA ARG A 92 -1.49 -5.63 -12.75
C ARG A 92 -0.68 -5.03 -11.60
N LEU A 93 -0.39 -5.81 -10.55
CA LEU A 93 0.49 -5.37 -9.47
C LEU A 93 1.90 -5.11 -10.01
N VAL A 94 2.46 -6.06 -10.76
CA VAL A 94 3.79 -5.92 -11.35
C VAL A 94 3.85 -4.72 -12.29
N ALA A 95 2.85 -4.54 -13.16
CA ALA A 95 2.78 -3.39 -14.05
C ALA A 95 2.69 -2.05 -13.30
N TRP A 96 2.05 -2.03 -12.13
CA TRP A 96 1.99 -0.84 -11.28
C TRP A 96 3.28 -0.57 -10.50
N LEU A 97 3.99 -1.63 -10.10
CA LEU A 97 5.29 -1.55 -9.44
C LEU A 97 6.43 -1.19 -10.42
N ALA A 98 6.34 -1.57 -11.69
CA ALA A 98 7.40 -1.35 -12.67
C ALA A 98 7.81 0.14 -12.78
N PRO A 99 6.89 1.11 -12.87
CA PRO A 99 7.24 2.54 -12.82
C PRO A 99 7.95 2.95 -11.53
N ILE A 100 7.65 2.33 -10.38
CA ILE A 100 8.35 2.62 -9.11
C ILE A 100 9.81 2.20 -9.21
N PHE A 101 10.10 1.03 -9.78
CA PHE A 101 11.48 0.59 -10.00
C PHE A 101 12.22 1.51 -10.98
N VAL A 102 11.54 1.99 -12.03
CA VAL A 102 12.13 2.99 -12.95
C VAL A 102 12.43 4.29 -12.21
N LEU A 103 11.52 4.80 -11.38
CA LEU A 103 11.75 6.00 -10.57
C LEU A 103 12.93 5.81 -9.61
N ILE A 104 13.03 4.67 -8.93
CA ILE A 104 14.12 4.38 -7.99
C ILE A 104 15.46 4.17 -8.73
N GLY A 105 15.46 3.58 -9.92
CA GLY A 105 16.69 3.31 -10.68
C GLY A 105 17.21 4.51 -11.46
N LEU A 106 16.32 5.32 -12.05
CA LEU A 106 16.68 6.39 -12.98
C LEU A 106 16.80 7.77 -12.30
N THR A 107 15.99 8.03 -11.27
CA THR A 107 16.01 9.34 -10.59
C THR A 107 17.35 9.61 -9.89
N PRO A 108 17.95 8.66 -9.14
CA PRO A 108 19.18 8.96 -8.43
C PRO A 108 20.35 9.43 -9.30
N PRO A 109 20.70 8.77 -10.43
CA PRO A 109 21.80 9.25 -11.27
C PRO A 109 21.51 10.61 -11.90
N LEU A 110 20.26 10.87 -12.31
CA LEU A 110 19.86 12.16 -12.89
C LEU A 110 19.97 13.32 -11.89
N VAL A 111 19.54 13.09 -10.64
CA VAL A 111 19.63 14.10 -9.58
C VAL A 111 21.08 14.32 -9.16
N TRP A 112 21.88 13.25 -9.12
CA TRP A 112 23.29 13.35 -8.76
C TRP A 112 24.05 14.26 -9.71
N LEU A 113 23.80 14.16 -11.03
CA LEU A 113 24.40 15.02 -12.06
C LEU A 113 24.19 16.53 -11.84
N ALA A 114 23.14 16.92 -11.09
CA ALA A 114 22.78 18.31 -10.86
C ALA A 114 23.09 18.80 -9.43
N THR A 115 23.37 17.89 -8.50
CA THR A 115 23.43 18.22 -7.06
C THR A 115 24.72 17.85 -6.36
N ASP A 116 25.54 16.96 -6.95
CA ASP A 116 26.76 16.40 -6.34
C ASP A 116 26.56 15.88 -4.90
N SER A 117 25.31 15.56 -4.54
CA SER A 117 24.91 15.18 -3.18
C SER A 117 24.42 13.74 -3.15
N VAL A 118 24.75 13.03 -2.08
CA VAL A 118 24.28 11.64 -1.86
C VAL A 118 22.86 11.62 -1.26
N ILE A 119 22.42 12.73 -0.66
CA ILE A 119 21.14 12.83 0.06
C ILE A 119 20.00 13.25 -0.88
N TRP A 120 20.20 14.28 -1.70
CA TRP A 120 19.18 14.80 -2.62
C TRP A 120 18.58 13.75 -3.57
N PRO A 121 19.36 12.86 -4.20
CA PRO A 121 18.86 11.74 -4.98
C PRO A 121 17.81 10.89 -4.26
N LYS A 122 18.03 10.62 -2.96
CA LYS A 122 17.15 9.79 -2.12
C LYS A 122 15.84 10.52 -1.80
N ILE A 123 15.94 11.80 -1.44
CA ILE A 123 14.78 12.65 -1.15
C ILE A 123 13.89 12.78 -2.38
N ILE A 124 14.45 13.15 -3.53
CA ILE A 124 13.69 13.37 -4.76
C ILE A 124 13.04 12.07 -5.24
N SER A 125 13.77 10.95 -5.21
CA SER A 125 13.21 9.63 -5.53
C SER A 125 12.04 9.27 -4.60
N GLY A 126 12.18 9.51 -3.29
CA GLY A 126 11.11 9.29 -2.32
C GLY A 126 9.88 10.15 -2.59
N VAL A 127 10.05 11.43 -2.96
CA VAL A 127 8.95 12.33 -3.34
C VAL A 127 8.24 11.83 -4.60
N LEU A 128 8.98 11.49 -5.65
CA LEU A 128 8.39 11.02 -6.91
C LEU A 128 7.63 9.70 -6.73
N VAL A 129 8.19 8.74 -5.99
CA VAL A 129 7.51 7.47 -5.69
C VAL A 129 6.27 7.70 -4.83
N SER A 130 6.33 8.61 -3.85
CA SER A 130 5.17 8.95 -3.02
C SER A 130 4.06 9.60 -3.85
N LEU A 131 4.41 10.54 -4.74
CA LEU A 131 3.48 11.23 -5.61
C LEU A 131 2.81 10.26 -6.58
N TYR A 132 3.61 9.45 -7.29
CA TYR A 132 3.10 8.39 -8.16
C TYR A 132 2.18 7.44 -7.39
N GLY A 133 2.62 7.00 -6.21
CA GLY A 133 1.85 6.13 -5.33
C GLY A 133 0.50 6.73 -4.98
N VAL A 134 0.44 7.96 -4.47
CA VAL A 134 -0.83 8.62 -4.09
C VAL A 134 -1.77 8.78 -5.28
N LEU A 135 -1.24 9.19 -6.44
CA LEU A 135 -2.04 9.42 -7.65
C LEU A 135 -2.63 8.11 -8.23
N THR A 136 -1.90 7.00 -8.12
CA THR A 136 -2.26 5.74 -8.79
C THR A 136 -2.80 4.67 -7.86
N LEU A 137 -2.63 4.80 -6.54
CA LEU A 137 -3.02 3.78 -5.56
C LEU A 137 -4.51 3.43 -5.64
N ARG A 138 -5.39 4.43 -5.69
CA ARG A 138 -6.85 4.20 -5.79
C ARG A 138 -7.25 3.55 -7.11
N TRP A 139 -6.55 3.86 -8.18
CA TRP A 139 -6.79 3.25 -9.48
C TRP A 139 -6.40 1.77 -9.46
N VAL A 140 -5.25 1.44 -8.86
CA VAL A 140 -4.79 0.06 -8.75
C VAL A 140 -5.64 -0.76 -7.79
N GLU A 141 -6.00 -0.22 -6.62
CA GLU A 141 -6.86 -0.90 -5.64
C GLU A 141 -8.18 -1.32 -6.30
N ARG A 142 -8.82 -0.41 -7.05
CA ARG A 142 -10.07 -0.71 -7.77
C ARG A 142 -9.90 -1.80 -8.84
N ARG A 143 -8.82 -1.74 -9.62
CA ARG A 143 -8.54 -2.75 -10.67
C ARG A 143 -8.19 -4.12 -10.09
N MET A 144 -7.53 -4.17 -8.93
CA MET A 144 -7.21 -5.43 -8.26
C MET A 144 -8.44 -6.07 -7.66
N THR A 145 -9.31 -5.29 -7.01
CA THR A 145 -10.57 -5.80 -6.45
C THR A 145 -11.50 -6.33 -7.55
N ALA A 146 -11.52 -5.70 -8.74
CA ALA A 146 -12.29 -6.20 -9.88
C ALA A 146 -11.78 -7.56 -10.42
N ASP A 147 -10.47 -7.81 -10.33
CA ASP A 147 -9.83 -9.03 -10.88
C ASP A 147 -9.62 -10.14 -9.86
N THR A 148 -9.60 -9.81 -8.57
CA THR A 148 -9.66 -10.81 -7.50
C THR A 148 -11.10 -11.27 -7.42
N LYS A 149 -11.37 -12.39 -8.10
CA LYS A 149 -12.61 -13.15 -7.92
C LYS A 149 -12.73 -13.53 -6.45
N GLY A 150 -13.42 -12.71 -5.67
CA GLY A 150 -14.28 -13.23 -4.64
C GLY A 150 -15.37 -14.05 -5.33
N LYS A 151 -15.03 -15.28 -5.74
CA LYS A 151 -16.05 -16.33 -5.75
C LYS A 151 -16.47 -16.44 -4.29
N VAL A 152 -17.55 -15.77 -3.92
CA VAL A 152 -18.37 -16.24 -2.81
C VAL A 152 -18.62 -17.71 -3.12
N ALA A 153 -18.28 -18.56 -2.16
CA ALA A 153 -18.42 -19.99 -2.32
C ALA A 153 -19.82 -20.28 -2.86
N GLN A 154 -19.87 -20.92 -4.04
CA GLN A 154 -21.03 -21.71 -4.42
C GLN A 154 -21.16 -22.86 -3.44
#